data_AF-A0A2V6FT88-F1
#
_entry.id   AF-A0A2V6FT88-F1
#
_cell.length_a   1.000
_cell.length_b   1.000
_cell.length_c   1.000
_cell.angle_alpha   90.00
_cell.angle_beta   90.00
_cell.angle_gamma   90.00
#
_symmetry.space_group_name_H-M   'P 1'
#
loop_
_entity.id
_entity.type
_entity.pdbx_description
1 polymer ?
#
loop_
_entity_poly.entity_id
_entity_poly.type
_entity_poly.pdbx_seq_one_letter_code
_entity_poly.pdbx_strand_id
1 'polypeptide(L)'
;MTTEKGRILIIDDERPILLTLEALLQRHGYNVETASTAAQGFKVLKNGSSDVVLLDLQLPDADGLQMLDQIKTDFADTQVIIVTAHDSLNNAIESIKRGAFHFIAKPYAPEELLSLIDKALEKESLIRERDELRQKTKQLEQRLEFVQTRLTPVFASKAMNEINDLIDAMAPSEANVLITGESGTGKEVIANVIHARSRRSKNPMVKLNCAAFPQTMIEGELFGYVKGAFTGAMNDFPGMIAAASGGTLFLDEISDMPLDLQTRFLRVLQEREYRPLGSTRVLKADFRVIGATNYPVTRALAENRLRADLFYRLNTFQIEVPPLR
;
A
#
# COMPACT_ATOMS: atom_id res chain seq x y z
N MET A 1 -29.00 15.47 -18.41
CA MET A 1 -29.04 14.57 -17.23
C MET A 1 -28.14 15.22 -16.19
N THR A 2 -28.75 15.88 -15.20
CA THR A 2 -28.01 16.52 -14.10
C THR A 2 -27.29 15.44 -13.30
N THR A 3 -25.96 15.50 -13.27
CA THR A 3 -25.12 14.67 -12.41
C THR A 3 -25.55 14.88 -10.95
N GLU A 4 -26.09 13.85 -10.32
CA GLU A 4 -26.49 13.88 -8.90
C GLU A 4 -25.27 14.20 -8.03
N LYS A 5 -25.38 15.20 -7.14
CA LYS A 5 -24.26 15.64 -6.28
C LYS A 5 -23.87 14.63 -5.19
N GLY A 6 -24.78 13.71 -4.84
CA GLY A 6 -24.62 12.73 -3.78
C GLY A 6 -25.96 12.25 -3.24
N ARG A 7 -25.98 11.08 -2.60
CA ARG A 7 -27.16 10.46 -1.97
C ARG A 7 -27.16 10.71 -0.48
N ILE A 8 -28.22 11.34 0.01
CA ILE A 8 -28.39 11.75 1.40
C ILE A 8 -29.60 11.05 1.99
N LEU A 9 -29.42 10.39 3.13
CA LEU A 9 -30.52 9.85 3.93
C LEU A 9 -30.74 10.76 5.14
N ILE A 10 -31.99 11.20 5.34
CA ILE A 10 -32.39 11.96 6.53
C ILE A 10 -33.19 11.03 7.45
N ILE A 11 -32.81 10.96 8.72
CA ILE A 11 -33.49 10.16 9.74
C ILE A 11 -33.89 11.09 10.89
N ASP A 12 -35.18 11.38 10.96
CA ASP A 12 -35.77 12.34 11.90
C ASP A 12 -37.26 12.02 12.07
N ASP A 13 -37.79 12.01 13.29
CA ASP A 13 -39.20 11.69 13.54
C ASP A 13 -40.13 12.89 13.31
N GLU A 14 -39.58 14.11 13.28
CA GLU A 14 -40.32 15.33 13.02
C GLU A 14 -40.58 15.52 11.51
N ARG A 15 -41.80 15.17 11.08
CA ARG A 15 -42.24 15.34 9.69
C ARG A 15 -41.98 16.74 9.09
N PRO A 16 -42.18 17.87 9.81
CA PRO A 16 -41.85 19.18 9.27
C PRO A 16 -40.37 19.36 8.95
N ILE A 17 -39.47 18.75 9.75
CA ILE A 17 -38.03 18.80 9.53
C ILE A 17 -37.65 17.99 8.30
N LEU A 18 -38.18 16.76 8.16
CA LEU A 18 -37.96 15.92 6.98
C LEU A 18 -38.33 16.67 5.69
N LEU A 19 -39.53 17.26 5.63
CA LEU A 19 -40.00 17.99 4.44
C LEU A 19 -39.12 19.21 4.12
N THR A 20 -38.67 19.92 5.15
CA THR A 20 -37.84 21.12 4.99
C THR A 20 -36.46 20.76 4.47
N LEU A 21 -35.83 19.75 5.06
CA LEU A 21 -34.51 19.26 4.66
C LEU A 21 -34.55 18.61 3.27
N GLU A 22 -35.57 17.80 2.99
CA GLU A 22 -35.78 17.20 1.67
C GLU A 22 -35.88 18.28 0.59
N ALA A 23 -36.76 19.26 0.77
CA ALA A 23 -36.93 20.35 -0.18
C ALA A 23 -35.65 21.20 -0.36
N LEU A 24 -34.93 21.48 0.74
CA LEU A 24 -33.66 22.20 0.70
C LEU A 24 -32.63 21.43 -0.13
N LEU A 25 -32.38 20.17 0.21
CA LEU A 25 -31.33 19.37 -0.40
C LEU A 25 -31.64 19.01 -1.86
N GLN A 26 -32.90 18.69 -2.20
CA GLN A 26 -33.31 18.46 -3.58
C GLN A 26 -33.12 19.72 -4.44
N ARG A 27 -33.44 20.91 -3.91
CA ARG A 27 -33.19 22.20 -4.61
C ARG A 27 -31.71 22.44 -4.90
N HIS A 28 -30.82 21.88 -4.08
CA HIS A 28 -29.36 21.95 -4.26
C HIS A 28 -28.78 20.77 -5.07
N GLY A 29 -29.62 19.88 -5.61
CA GLY A 29 -29.23 18.83 -6.56
C GLY A 29 -28.76 17.51 -5.92
N TYR A 30 -29.06 17.29 -4.64
CA TYR A 30 -28.83 16.00 -3.98
C TYR A 30 -30.00 15.06 -4.20
N ASN A 31 -29.71 13.75 -4.19
CA ASN A 31 -30.73 12.71 -4.16
C ASN A 31 -31.04 12.39 -2.70
N VAL A 32 -32.29 12.52 -2.30
CA VAL A 32 -32.67 12.53 -0.87
C VAL A 32 -33.69 11.45 -0.59
N GLU A 33 -33.40 10.64 0.42
CA GLU A 33 -34.36 9.72 1.03
C GLU A 33 -34.59 10.13 2.48
N THR A 34 -35.82 9.90 2.97
CA THR A 34 -36.21 10.24 4.33
C THR A 34 -36.72 9.00 5.07
N ALA A 35 -36.41 8.91 6.36
CA ALA A 35 -36.92 7.90 7.26
C ALA A 35 -37.41 8.55 8.56
N SER A 36 -38.59 8.19 9.02
CA SER A 36 -39.17 8.75 10.25
C SER A 36 -38.82 7.93 11.51
N THR A 37 -38.10 6.83 11.34
CA THR A 37 -37.70 5.92 12.42
C THR A 37 -36.36 5.28 12.10
N ALA A 38 -35.64 4.80 13.12
CA ALA A 38 -34.36 4.11 12.94
C ALA A 38 -34.51 2.85 12.08
N ALA A 39 -35.58 2.08 12.30
CA ALA A 39 -35.86 0.87 11.52
C ALA A 39 -36.05 1.15 10.02
N GLN A 40 -36.72 2.26 9.68
CA GLN A 40 -36.86 2.71 8.29
C GLN A 40 -35.51 3.15 7.71
N GLY A 41 -34.71 3.90 8.48
CA GLY A 41 -33.38 4.34 8.06
C GLY A 41 -32.46 3.17 7.72
N PHE A 42 -32.43 2.13 8.55
CA PHE A 42 -31.66 0.91 8.25
C PHE A 42 -32.17 0.17 7.02
N LYS A 43 -33.47 0.17 6.76
CA LYS A 43 -34.02 -0.45 5.55
C LYS A 43 -33.55 0.27 4.30
N VAL A 44 -33.47 1.60 4.33
CA VAL A 44 -32.90 2.41 3.24
C VAL A 44 -31.41 2.10 3.06
N LEU A 45 -30.62 2.14 4.13
CA LEU A 45 -29.17 1.85 4.09
C LEU A 45 -28.86 0.44 3.54
N LYS A 46 -29.72 -0.55 3.82
CA LYS A 46 -29.57 -1.92 3.27
C LYS A 46 -29.93 -2.02 1.79
N ASN A 47 -30.85 -1.19 1.31
CA ASN A 47 -31.37 -1.24 -0.06
C ASN A 47 -30.61 -0.31 -1.02
N GLY A 48 -29.82 0.63 -0.50
CA GLY A 48 -29.06 1.57 -1.31
C GLY A 48 -27.88 2.17 -0.56
N SER A 49 -26.81 2.52 -1.29
CA SER A 49 -25.66 3.22 -0.74
C SER A 49 -25.98 4.69 -0.53
N SER A 50 -26.25 5.08 0.72
CA SER A 50 -26.27 6.50 1.12
C SER A 50 -24.84 6.96 1.38
N ASP A 51 -24.43 8.07 0.77
CA ASP A 51 -23.09 8.62 0.95
C ASP A 51 -23.01 9.38 2.29
N VAL A 52 -24.08 10.11 2.62
CA VAL A 52 -24.23 10.89 3.85
C VAL A 52 -25.55 10.56 4.54
N VAL A 53 -25.51 10.44 5.86
CA VAL A 53 -26.69 10.31 6.72
C VAL A 53 -26.79 11.54 7.62
N LEU A 54 -27.94 12.20 7.62
CA LEU A 54 -28.35 13.18 8.61
C LEU A 54 -29.18 12.46 9.66
N LEU A 55 -28.68 12.37 10.90
CA LEU A 55 -29.28 11.54 11.96
C LEU A 55 -29.67 12.40 13.16
N ASP A 56 -30.95 12.39 13.53
CA ASP A 56 -31.38 12.90 14.82
C ASP A 56 -31.08 11.89 15.95
N LEU A 57 -30.83 12.42 17.16
CA LEU A 57 -30.53 11.59 18.33
C LEU A 57 -31.77 11.04 19.03
N GLN A 58 -32.93 11.64 18.82
CA GLN A 58 -34.19 11.28 19.48
C GLN A 58 -35.12 10.61 18.46
N LEU A 59 -35.00 9.30 18.32
CA LEU A 59 -35.91 8.52 17.48
C LEU A 59 -36.91 7.75 18.36
N PRO A 60 -38.14 7.53 17.87
CA PRO A 60 -39.19 6.87 18.65
C PRO A 60 -38.89 5.39 18.94
N ASP A 61 -38.02 4.76 18.13
CA ASP A 61 -37.73 3.33 18.15
C ASP A 61 -36.27 2.97 18.48
N ALA A 62 -35.36 3.95 18.61
CA ALA A 62 -33.96 3.73 18.99
C ALA A 62 -33.29 5.00 19.55
N ASP A 63 -32.21 4.80 20.31
CA ASP A 63 -31.27 5.88 20.65
C ASP A 63 -30.38 6.17 19.43
N GLY A 64 -30.33 7.43 18.96
CA GLY A 64 -29.55 7.79 17.78
C GLY A 64 -28.05 7.58 17.94
N LEU A 65 -27.49 7.57 19.16
CA LEU A 65 -26.08 7.20 19.37
C LEU A 65 -25.84 5.70 19.13
N GLN A 66 -26.80 4.85 19.51
CA GLN A 66 -26.73 3.41 19.22
C GLN A 66 -26.88 3.15 17.73
N MET A 67 -27.75 3.92 17.05
CA MET A 67 -27.88 3.86 15.61
C MET A 67 -26.58 4.26 14.90
N LEU A 68 -25.90 5.32 15.37
CA LEU A 68 -24.60 5.73 14.86
C LEU A 68 -23.56 4.61 14.96
N ASP A 69 -23.45 3.94 16.11
CA ASP A 69 -22.51 2.84 16.31
C ASP A 69 -22.76 1.70 15.31
N GLN A 70 -24.03 1.37 15.10
CA GLN A 70 -24.42 0.31 14.18
C GLN A 70 -24.20 0.72 12.70
N ILE A 71 -24.49 1.97 12.33
CA ILE A 71 -24.15 2.49 11.00
C ILE A 71 -22.65 2.40 10.76
N LYS A 72 -21.82 2.77 11.74
CA LYS A 72 -20.36 2.72 11.60
C LYS A 72 -19.78 1.31 11.60
N THR A 73 -20.50 0.35 12.16
CA THR A 73 -20.13 -1.07 12.12
C THR A 73 -20.50 -1.70 10.77
N ASP A 74 -21.73 -1.49 10.32
CA ASP A 74 -22.28 -2.16 9.13
C ASP A 74 -21.94 -1.42 7.81
N PHE A 75 -21.74 -0.10 7.90
CA PHE A 75 -21.54 0.83 6.77
C PHE A 75 -20.43 1.83 7.09
N ALA A 76 -19.22 1.33 7.39
CA ALA A 76 -18.10 2.12 7.90
C ALA A 76 -17.73 3.37 7.07
N ASP A 77 -17.94 3.32 5.75
CA ASP A 77 -17.58 4.39 4.82
C ASP A 77 -18.64 5.51 4.74
N THR A 78 -19.89 5.24 5.14
CA THR A 78 -20.96 6.24 5.15
C THR A 78 -20.65 7.35 6.15
N GLN A 79 -20.69 8.60 5.71
CA GLN A 79 -20.49 9.74 6.60
C GLN A 79 -21.80 10.06 7.34
N VAL A 80 -21.73 10.28 8.66
CA VAL A 80 -22.91 10.55 9.49
C VAL A 80 -22.75 11.93 10.12
N ILE A 81 -23.71 12.81 9.90
CA ILE A 81 -23.82 14.11 10.55
C ILE A 81 -24.99 14.02 11.53
N ILE A 82 -24.72 14.28 12.81
CA ILE A 82 -25.77 14.34 13.82
C ILE A 82 -26.46 15.70 13.73
N VAL A 83 -27.79 15.70 13.66
CA VAL A 83 -28.63 16.90 13.53
C VAL A 83 -29.70 16.86 14.61
N THR A 84 -29.54 17.57 15.72
CA THR A 84 -30.47 17.45 16.86
C THR A 84 -30.76 18.76 17.58
N ALA A 85 -31.93 18.86 18.21
CA ALA A 85 -32.28 19.99 19.10
C ALA A 85 -31.66 19.86 20.50
N HIS A 86 -31.11 18.68 20.85
CA HIS A 86 -30.52 18.43 22.16
C HIS A 86 -29.00 18.68 22.15
N ASP A 87 -28.63 19.94 22.35
CA ASP A 87 -27.30 20.52 22.14
C ASP A 87 -26.32 20.35 23.31
N SER A 88 -26.36 19.22 24.04
CA SER A 88 -25.38 19.01 25.11
C SER A 88 -23.98 18.79 24.53
N LEU A 89 -22.99 19.54 25.05
CA LEU A 89 -21.58 19.41 24.68
C LEU A 89 -21.08 17.96 24.83
N ASN A 90 -21.62 17.23 25.81
CA ASN A 90 -21.32 15.82 26.03
C ASN A 90 -21.77 14.93 24.86
N ASN A 91 -22.98 15.14 24.33
CA ASN A 91 -23.47 14.38 23.17
C ASN A 91 -22.64 14.67 21.93
N ALA A 92 -22.30 15.93 21.68
CA ALA A 92 -21.45 16.28 20.54
C ALA A 92 -20.09 15.58 20.60
N ILE A 93 -19.43 15.58 21.77
CA ILE A 93 -18.15 14.88 21.98
C ILE A 93 -18.32 13.37 21.76
N GLU A 94 -19.38 12.79 22.28
CA GLU A 94 -19.63 11.35 22.20
C GLU A 94 -19.92 10.90 20.77
N SER A 95 -20.71 11.66 20.00
CA SER A 95 -20.97 11.40 18.59
C SER A 95 -19.68 11.38 17.77
N ILE A 96 -18.80 12.36 17.98
CA ILE A 96 -17.51 12.41 17.27
C ILE A 96 -16.62 11.22 17.66
N LYS A 97 -16.56 10.85 18.95
CA LYS A 97 -15.80 9.66 19.41
C LYS A 97 -16.29 8.37 18.78
N ARG A 98 -17.60 8.25 18.55
CA ARG A 98 -18.24 7.11 17.88
C ARG A 98 -18.15 7.15 16.35
N GLY A 99 -17.45 8.14 15.81
CA GLY A 99 -17.11 8.20 14.39
C GLY A 99 -18.07 9.02 13.53
N ALA A 100 -18.98 9.81 14.12
CA ALA A 100 -19.72 10.82 13.37
C ALA A 100 -18.74 11.77 12.67
N PHE A 101 -19.08 12.18 11.45
CA PHE A 101 -18.30 13.16 10.70
C PHE A 101 -18.40 14.54 11.34
N HIS A 102 -19.62 14.93 11.73
CA HIS A 102 -19.88 16.20 12.40
C HIS A 102 -21.16 16.15 13.25
N PHE A 103 -21.34 17.18 14.06
CA PHE A 103 -22.53 17.42 14.87
C PHE A 103 -23.02 18.85 14.61
N ILE A 104 -24.32 19.03 14.40
CA ILE A 104 -24.95 20.33 14.24
C ILE A 104 -26.24 20.42 15.08
N ALA A 105 -26.38 21.51 15.82
CA ALA A 105 -27.56 21.76 16.66
C ALA A 105 -28.66 22.48 15.88
N LYS A 106 -29.92 22.11 16.14
CA LYS A 106 -31.10 22.87 15.66
C LYS A 106 -31.35 24.06 16.61
N PRO A 107 -31.61 25.28 16.12
CA PRO A 107 -31.69 25.69 14.71
C PRO A 107 -30.30 25.97 14.11
N TYR A 108 -30.13 25.64 12.82
CA TYR A 108 -28.90 25.86 12.05
C TYR A 108 -29.14 26.74 10.83
N ALA A 109 -28.06 27.36 10.32
CA ALA A 109 -28.10 28.05 9.04
C ALA A 109 -28.10 27.03 7.89
N PRO A 110 -28.95 27.16 6.86
CA PRO A 110 -28.97 26.26 5.70
C PRO A 110 -27.60 26.14 5.02
N GLU A 111 -26.85 27.26 4.92
CA GLU A 111 -25.53 27.29 4.29
C GLU A 111 -24.49 26.47 5.08
N GLU A 112 -24.61 26.43 6.40
CA GLU A 112 -23.72 25.65 7.28
C GLU A 112 -23.91 24.16 7.05
N LEU A 113 -25.17 23.69 7.03
CA LEU A 113 -25.49 22.29 6.76
C LEU A 113 -25.02 21.86 5.37
N LEU A 114 -25.27 22.68 4.35
CA LEU A 114 -24.81 22.41 2.98
C LEU A 114 -23.28 22.30 2.90
N SER A 115 -22.55 23.20 3.57
CA SER A 115 -21.09 23.15 3.61
C SER A 115 -20.57 21.88 4.30
N LEU A 116 -21.24 21.41 5.36
CA LEU A 116 -20.86 20.17 6.04
C LEU A 116 -21.12 18.94 5.18
N ILE A 117 -22.25 18.91 4.46
CA ILE A 117 -22.59 17.84 3.52
C ILE A 117 -21.56 17.75 2.40
N ASP A 118 -21.17 18.87 1.78
CA ASP A 118 -20.16 18.88 0.72
C ASP A 118 -18.81 18.33 1.21
N LYS A 119 -18.37 18.72 2.42
CA LYS A 119 -17.14 18.18 3.02
C LYS A 119 -17.25 16.69 3.36
N ALA A 120 -18.43 16.23 3.78
CA ALA A 120 -18.68 14.83 4.05
C ALA A 120 -18.60 14.00 2.76
N LEU A 121 -19.21 14.48 1.67
CA LEU A 121 -19.15 13.85 0.35
C LEU A 121 -17.73 13.81 -0.22
N GLU A 122 -16.94 14.88 -0.08
CA GLU A 122 -15.53 14.89 -0.50
C GLU A 122 -14.71 13.82 0.24
N LYS A 123 -14.92 13.69 1.55
CA LYS A 123 -14.25 12.64 2.33
C LYS A 123 -14.67 11.24 1.89
N GLU A 124 -15.95 11.05 1.59
CA GLU A 124 -16.51 9.80 1.07
C GLU A 124 -15.87 9.42 -0.28
N SER A 125 -15.78 10.38 -1.22
CA SER A 125 -15.18 10.13 -2.53
C SER A 125 -13.69 9.77 -2.43
N LEU A 126 -12.95 10.43 -1.53
CA LEU A 126 -11.53 10.11 -1.28
C LEU A 126 -11.34 8.71 -0.69
N ILE A 127 -12.26 8.25 0.17
CA ILE A 127 -12.23 6.88 0.72
C ILE A 127 -12.54 5.87 -0.39
N ARG A 128 -13.55 6.12 -1.22
CA ARG A 128 -13.87 5.28 -2.39
C ARG A 128 -12.69 5.19 -3.35
N GLU A 129 -12.08 6.30 -3.73
CA GLU A 129 -10.94 6.33 -4.64
C GLU A 129 -9.74 5.56 -4.07
N ARG A 130 -9.45 5.73 -2.77
CA ARG A 130 -8.41 4.94 -2.07
C ARG A 130 -8.69 3.44 -2.18
N ASP A 131 -9.93 3.02 -1.97
CA ASP A 131 -10.27 1.60 -1.97
C ASP A 131 -10.35 1.00 -3.37
N GLU A 132 -10.82 1.76 -4.35
CA GLU A 132 -10.73 1.39 -5.77
C GLU A 132 -9.28 1.23 -6.22
N LEU A 133 -8.40 2.18 -5.85
CA LEU A 133 -6.97 2.08 -6.14
C LEU A 133 -6.34 0.88 -5.45
N ARG A 134 -6.67 0.60 -4.18
CA ARG A 134 -6.20 -0.59 -3.46
C ARG A 134 -6.69 -1.88 -4.11
N GLN A 135 -7.95 -1.95 -4.51
CA GLN A 135 -8.51 -3.12 -5.18
C GLN A 135 -7.90 -3.32 -6.57
N LYS A 136 -7.68 -2.25 -7.33
CA LYS A 136 -7.03 -2.29 -8.64
C LYS A 136 -5.57 -2.72 -8.52
N THR A 137 -4.85 -2.21 -7.52
CA THR A 137 -3.49 -2.67 -7.19
C THR A 137 -3.49 -4.15 -6.82
N LYS A 138 -4.40 -4.60 -5.94
CA LYS A 138 -4.53 -6.01 -5.57
C LYS A 138 -4.90 -6.91 -6.75
N GLN A 139 -5.79 -6.46 -7.65
CA GLN A 139 -6.14 -7.21 -8.86
C GLN A 139 -4.98 -7.24 -9.86
N LEU A 140 -4.20 -6.17 -9.97
CA LEU A 140 -2.98 -6.13 -10.78
C LEU A 140 -1.89 -7.02 -10.18
N GLU A 141 -1.70 -7.01 -8.87
CA GLU A 141 -0.83 -7.91 -8.12
C GLU A 141 -1.26 -9.36 -8.32
N GLN A 142 -2.54 -9.69 -8.20
CA GLN A 142 -3.06 -11.04 -8.46
C GLN A 142 -2.93 -11.45 -9.93
N ARG A 143 -3.12 -10.54 -10.89
CA ARG A 143 -2.89 -10.82 -12.31
C ARG A 143 -1.40 -10.99 -12.62
N LEU A 144 -0.52 -10.23 -11.97
CA LEU A 144 0.93 -10.39 -12.06
C LEU A 144 1.37 -11.71 -11.41
N GLU A 145 0.78 -12.07 -10.27
CA GLU A 145 0.98 -13.35 -9.58
C GLU A 145 0.49 -14.51 -10.47
N PHE A 146 -0.63 -14.36 -11.19
CA PHE A 146 -1.17 -15.35 -12.15
C PHE A 146 -0.33 -15.49 -13.43
N VAL A 147 0.30 -14.39 -13.89
CA VAL A 147 1.25 -14.44 -15.03
C VAL A 147 2.62 -14.99 -14.59
N GLN A 148 3.06 -14.71 -13.36
CA GLN A 148 4.32 -15.24 -12.81
C GLN A 148 4.22 -16.70 -12.35
N THR A 149 3.07 -17.18 -11.88
CA THR A 149 2.87 -18.60 -11.50
C THR A 149 2.68 -19.55 -12.69
N ARG A 150 2.49 -19.06 -13.92
CA ARG A 150 2.41 -19.93 -15.12
C ARG A 150 3.75 -20.42 -15.67
N LEU A 151 4.87 -20.01 -15.07
CA LEU A 151 6.14 -20.68 -15.28
C LEU A 151 6.52 -21.38 -13.98
N THR A 152 5.82 -22.47 -13.63
CA THR A 152 6.39 -23.43 -12.67
C THR A 152 7.76 -23.81 -13.21
N PRO A 153 8.86 -23.43 -12.54
CA PRO A 153 10.18 -23.67 -13.09
C PRO A 153 10.39 -25.18 -13.23
N VAL A 154 10.79 -25.61 -14.41
CA VAL A 154 11.01 -27.03 -14.71
C VAL A 154 12.43 -27.41 -14.31
N PHE A 155 12.56 -28.07 -13.17
CA PHE A 155 13.83 -28.65 -12.70
C PHE A 155 13.91 -30.13 -13.10
N ALA A 156 14.07 -30.43 -14.40
CA ALA A 156 14.03 -31.81 -14.88
C ALA A 156 15.41 -32.50 -14.96
N SER A 157 16.47 -31.74 -15.22
CA SER A 157 17.83 -32.30 -15.32
C SER A 157 18.41 -32.58 -13.94
N LYS A 158 19.38 -33.50 -13.86
CA LYS A 158 20.06 -33.84 -12.60
C LYS A 158 20.64 -32.60 -11.91
N ALA A 159 21.35 -31.75 -12.66
CA ALA A 159 21.93 -30.51 -12.13
C ALA A 159 20.86 -29.53 -11.61
N MET A 160 19.72 -29.41 -12.31
CA MET A 160 18.63 -28.56 -11.85
C MET A 160 17.90 -29.13 -10.63
N ASN A 161 17.78 -30.46 -10.50
CA ASN A 161 17.26 -31.10 -9.29
C ASN A 161 18.16 -30.85 -8.08
N GLU A 162 19.48 -30.97 -8.24
CA GLU A 162 20.44 -30.65 -7.16
C GLU A 162 20.33 -29.17 -6.73
N ILE A 163 20.14 -28.26 -7.68
CA ILE A 163 19.84 -26.85 -7.38
C ILE A 163 18.51 -26.72 -6.63
N ASN A 164 17.46 -27.43 -7.03
CA ASN A 164 16.17 -27.39 -6.35
C ASN A 164 16.27 -27.87 -4.89
N ASP A 165 16.96 -28.99 -4.65
CA ASP A 165 17.17 -29.54 -3.31
C ASP A 165 17.95 -28.56 -2.42
N LEU A 166 18.97 -27.90 -3.00
CA LEU A 166 19.73 -26.87 -2.31
C LEU A 166 18.85 -25.64 -1.98
N ILE A 167 17.97 -25.22 -2.90
CA ILE A 167 17.00 -24.15 -2.64
C ILE A 167 16.06 -24.55 -1.50
N ASP A 168 15.54 -25.78 -1.49
CA ASP A 168 14.63 -26.26 -0.43
C ASP A 168 15.29 -26.27 0.95
N ALA A 169 16.56 -26.66 1.02
CA ALA A 169 17.33 -26.63 2.26
C ALA A 169 17.62 -25.19 2.75
N MET A 170 17.88 -24.26 1.82
CA MET A 170 18.45 -22.96 2.15
C MET A 170 17.46 -21.79 2.17
N ALA A 171 16.35 -21.88 1.43
CA ALA A 171 15.35 -20.83 1.33
C ALA A 171 14.78 -20.39 2.69
N PRO A 172 14.53 -21.28 3.68
CA PRO A 172 14.05 -20.86 5.01
C PRO A 172 15.05 -20.06 5.86
N SER A 173 16.33 -19.98 5.46
CA SER A 173 17.35 -19.21 6.17
C SER A 173 17.32 -17.72 5.80
N GLU A 174 17.91 -16.87 6.65
CA GLU A 174 18.08 -15.43 6.39
C GLU A 174 19.37 -15.11 5.61
N ALA A 175 20.10 -16.14 5.17
CA ALA A 175 21.40 -15.96 4.55
C ALA A 175 21.29 -15.37 3.14
N ASN A 176 22.31 -14.59 2.80
CA ASN A 176 22.45 -13.98 1.49
C ASN A 176 22.78 -15.06 0.45
N VAL A 177 22.25 -14.89 -0.76
CA VAL A 177 22.46 -15.83 -1.87
C VAL A 177 23.09 -15.08 -3.05
N LEU A 178 24.08 -15.70 -3.69
CA LEU A 178 24.64 -15.27 -4.96
C LEU A 178 24.33 -16.30 -6.04
N ILE A 179 23.63 -15.88 -7.08
CA ILE A 179 23.28 -16.70 -8.24
C ILE A 179 24.21 -16.33 -9.39
N THR A 180 24.87 -17.32 -9.97
CA THR A 180 25.83 -17.15 -11.06
C THR A 180 25.39 -17.98 -12.26
N GLY A 181 25.70 -17.54 -13.47
CA GLY A 181 25.38 -18.28 -14.69
C GLY A 181 25.19 -17.36 -15.89
N GLU A 182 25.27 -17.90 -17.10
CA GLU A 182 25.18 -17.12 -18.34
C GLU A 182 23.88 -16.28 -18.42
N SER A 183 23.87 -15.27 -19.30
CA SER A 183 22.64 -14.51 -19.53
C SER A 183 21.54 -15.43 -20.08
N GLY A 184 20.31 -15.26 -19.60
CA GLY A 184 19.17 -16.09 -20.02
C GLY A 184 19.05 -17.49 -19.41
N THR A 185 19.93 -17.90 -18.48
CA THR A 185 19.83 -19.22 -17.82
C THR A 185 18.74 -19.34 -16.76
N GLY A 186 17.98 -18.27 -16.50
CA GLY A 186 16.88 -18.28 -15.53
C GLY A 186 17.27 -17.90 -14.10
N LYS A 187 18.35 -17.12 -13.91
CA LYS A 187 18.78 -16.62 -12.58
C LYS A 187 17.65 -15.93 -11.80
N GLU A 188 16.88 -15.06 -12.46
CA GLU A 188 15.73 -14.40 -11.84
C GLU A 188 14.63 -15.39 -11.43
N VAL A 189 14.38 -16.41 -12.25
CA VAL A 189 13.41 -17.47 -11.92
C VAL A 189 13.82 -18.20 -10.66
N ILE A 190 15.10 -18.57 -10.54
CA ILE A 190 15.65 -19.19 -9.33
C ILE A 190 15.53 -18.26 -8.11
N ALA A 191 15.83 -16.96 -8.27
CA ALA A 191 15.65 -15.98 -7.20
C ALA A 191 14.20 -15.92 -6.70
N ASN A 192 13.22 -15.95 -7.61
CA ASN A 192 11.79 -15.98 -7.26
C ASN A 192 11.42 -17.23 -6.47
N VAL A 193 11.95 -18.41 -6.86
CA VAL A 193 11.72 -19.67 -6.14
C VAL A 193 12.28 -19.60 -4.73
N ILE A 194 13.51 -19.08 -4.56
CA ILE A 194 14.13 -18.90 -3.24
C ILE A 194 13.26 -18.00 -2.35
N HIS A 195 12.78 -16.87 -2.89
CA HIS A 195 11.91 -15.97 -2.14
C HIS A 195 10.58 -16.64 -1.75
N ALA A 196 9.91 -17.30 -2.70
CA ALA A 196 8.63 -17.98 -2.48
C ALA A 196 8.71 -19.09 -1.42
N ARG A 197 9.87 -19.75 -1.30
CA ARG A 197 10.12 -20.80 -0.28
C ARG A 197 10.76 -20.27 1.01
N SER A 198 10.96 -18.96 1.12
CA SER A 198 11.56 -18.35 2.31
C SER A 198 10.53 -17.99 3.39
N ARG A 199 11.02 -17.64 4.58
CA ARG A 199 10.19 -17.08 5.66
C ARG A 199 9.58 -15.71 5.32
N ARG A 200 10.11 -15.04 4.30
CA ARG A 200 9.69 -13.72 3.83
C ARG A 200 8.79 -13.77 2.60
N SER A 201 8.28 -14.95 2.22
CA SER A 201 7.45 -15.14 1.02
C SER A 201 6.13 -14.36 0.98
N LYS A 202 5.64 -13.90 2.14
CA LYS A 202 4.45 -13.03 2.25
C LYS A 202 4.77 -11.54 2.13
N ASN A 203 6.06 -11.18 2.15
CA ASN A 203 6.56 -9.81 2.06
C ASN A 203 7.06 -9.54 0.62
N PRO A 204 7.24 -8.28 0.21
CA PRO A 204 7.63 -7.98 -1.17
C PRO A 204 8.99 -8.54 -1.55
N MET A 205 9.13 -8.97 -2.81
CA MET A 205 10.41 -9.15 -3.48
C MET A 205 10.63 -7.99 -4.44
N VAL A 206 11.52 -7.07 -4.07
CA VAL A 206 11.88 -5.91 -4.88
C VAL A 206 13.08 -6.26 -5.74
N LYS A 207 13.02 -5.92 -7.02
CA LYS A 207 14.07 -6.25 -8.00
C LYS A 207 14.72 -4.96 -8.51
N LEU A 208 16.03 -4.97 -8.58
CA LEU A 208 16.82 -3.88 -9.17
C LEU A 208 17.87 -4.51 -10.09
N ASN A 209 17.81 -4.16 -11.38
CA ASN A 209 18.85 -4.50 -12.34
C ASN A 209 19.93 -3.41 -12.33
N CYS A 210 21.13 -3.75 -11.89
CA CYS A 210 22.22 -2.78 -11.71
C CYS A 210 22.77 -2.24 -13.04
N ALA A 211 22.60 -2.98 -14.14
CA ALA A 211 23.02 -2.58 -15.48
C ALA A 211 22.00 -1.66 -16.19
N ALA A 212 20.75 -1.60 -15.72
CA ALA A 212 19.67 -0.87 -16.38
C ALA A 212 19.67 0.65 -16.14
N PHE A 213 20.46 1.12 -15.16
CA PHE A 213 20.46 2.52 -14.76
C PHE A 213 21.82 3.19 -15.02
N PRO A 214 21.83 4.49 -15.40
CA PRO A 214 23.05 5.28 -15.36
C PRO A 214 23.68 5.25 -13.96
N GLN A 215 25.02 5.28 -13.90
CA GLN A 215 25.76 5.23 -12.62
C GLN A 215 25.35 6.35 -11.64
N THR A 216 24.90 7.49 -12.16
CA THR A 216 24.45 8.65 -11.37
C THR A 216 23.05 8.49 -10.78
N MET A 217 22.24 7.55 -11.31
CA MET A 217 20.84 7.37 -10.91
C MET A 217 20.63 6.15 -10.01
N ILE A 218 21.42 5.08 -10.22
CA ILE A 218 21.28 3.82 -9.47
C ILE A 218 21.42 4.02 -7.94
N GLU A 219 22.23 4.98 -7.50
CA GLU A 219 22.37 5.30 -6.08
C GLU A 219 21.04 5.81 -5.48
N GLY A 220 20.37 6.73 -6.19
CA GLY A 220 19.07 7.26 -5.82
C GLY A 220 17.96 6.20 -5.90
N GLU A 221 18.04 5.29 -6.87
CA GLU A 221 17.13 4.16 -6.96
C GLU A 221 17.28 3.22 -5.75
N LEU A 222 18.50 2.88 -5.36
CA LEU A 222 18.76 1.92 -4.29
C LEU A 222 18.42 2.49 -2.90
N PHE A 223 18.90 3.70 -2.58
CA PHE A 223 18.79 4.29 -1.25
C PHE A 223 17.64 5.30 -1.10
N GLY A 224 17.02 5.73 -2.19
CA GLY A 224 16.04 6.82 -2.18
C GLY A 224 16.69 8.19 -2.03
N TYR A 225 15.90 9.24 -2.21
CA TYR A 225 16.34 10.62 -2.09
C TYR A 225 15.20 11.50 -1.56
N VAL A 226 15.56 12.59 -0.88
CA VAL A 226 14.60 13.63 -0.49
C VAL A 226 14.52 14.71 -1.56
N LYS A 227 13.42 15.46 -1.57
CA LYS A 227 13.23 16.63 -2.42
C LYS A 227 14.43 17.58 -2.29
N GLY A 228 14.98 17.97 -3.42
CA GLY A 228 16.13 18.88 -3.49
C GLY A 228 17.50 18.23 -3.28
N ALA A 229 17.60 16.89 -3.20
CA ALA A 229 18.88 16.20 -3.09
C ALA A 229 19.81 16.40 -4.31
N PHE A 230 19.23 16.57 -5.52
CA PHE A 230 19.94 16.87 -6.76
C PHE A 230 19.01 17.62 -7.73
N THR A 231 19.58 18.13 -8.83
CA THR A 231 18.82 18.83 -9.88
C THR A 231 17.81 17.88 -10.52
N GLY A 232 16.51 18.14 -10.35
CA GLY A 232 15.41 17.28 -10.82
C GLY A 232 14.71 16.46 -9.73
N ALA A 233 15.21 16.46 -8.48
CA ALA A 233 14.56 15.81 -7.35
C ALA A 233 13.34 16.63 -6.86
N MET A 234 12.23 16.58 -7.59
CA MET A 234 11.02 17.38 -7.30
C MET A 234 10.21 16.85 -6.11
N ASN A 235 10.27 15.54 -5.85
CA ASN A 235 9.55 14.84 -4.79
C ASN A 235 10.51 13.91 -4.03
N ASP A 236 10.10 13.50 -2.84
CA ASP A 236 10.77 12.43 -2.10
C ASP A 236 10.57 11.09 -2.83
N PHE A 237 11.61 10.26 -2.85
CA PHE A 237 11.58 8.90 -3.37
C PHE A 237 12.17 7.96 -2.32
N PRO A 238 11.44 6.94 -1.85
CA PRO A 238 11.87 6.12 -0.72
C PRO A 238 12.99 5.12 -1.07
N GLY A 239 13.16 4.76 -2.35
CA GLY A 239 14.19 3.82 -2.80
C GLY A 239 13.85 2.33 -2.63
N MET A 240 14.64 1.48 -3.27
CA MET A 240 14.42 0.04 -3.32
C MET A 240 14.64 -0.65 -1.97
N ILE A 241 15.58 -0.16 -1.15
CA ILE A 241 15.80 -0.71 0.20
C ILE A 241 14.57 -0.49 1.09
N ALA A 242 13.93 0.68 1.02
CA ALA A 242 12.69 0.95 1.75
C ALA A 242 11.55 0.06 1.25
N ALA A 243 11.40 -0.07 -0.06
CA ALA A 243 10.38 -0.90 -0.68
C ALA A 243 10.56 -2.40 -0.32
N ALA A 244 11.79 -2.85 -0.12
CA ALA A 244 12.12 -4.23 0.25
C ALA A 244 12.01 -4.52 1.76
N SER A 245 11.55 -3.56 2.56
CA SER A 245 11.49 -3.71 4.02
C SER A 245 10.64 -4.91 4.44
N GLY A 246 11.20 -5.77 5.31
CA GLY A 246 10.62 -7.03 5.73
C GLY A 246 10.71 -8.15 4.67
N GLY A 247 11.07 -7.84 3.43
CA GLY A 247 11.06 -8.75 2.28
C GLY A 247 12.45 -9.11 1.75
N THR A 248 12.53 -9.25 0.42
CA THR A 248 13.74 -9.62 -0.29
C THR A 248 14.12 -8.54 -1.30
N LEU A 249 15.39 -8.14 -1.32
CA LEU A 249 15.99 -7.31 -2.36
C LEU A 249 16.78 -8.20 -3.32
N PHE A 250 16.33 -8.29 -4.56
CA PHE A 250 17.03 -8.97 -5.65
C PHE A 250 17.83 -7.95 -6.47
N LEU A 251 19.14 -8.19 -6.55
CA LEU A 251 20.08 -7.35 -7.31
C LEU A 251 20.59 -8.14 -8.51
N ASP A 252 20.03 -7.84 -9.68
CA ASP A 252 20.49 -8.45 -10.93
C ASP A 252 21.70 -7.72 -11.48
N GLU A 253 22.60 -8.47 -12.10
CA GLU A 253 23.90 -8.01 -12.59
C GLU A 253 24.71 -7.20 -11.55
N ILE A 254 24.86 -7.73 -10.33
CA ILE A 254 25.53 -7.05 -9.20
C ILE A 254 26.96 -6.61 -9.52
N SER A 255 27.63 -7.24 -10.48
CA SER A 255 28.97 -6.86 -10.93
C SER A 255 29.01 -5.57 -11.75
N ASP A 256 27.87 -5.10 -12.26
CA ASP A 256 27.73 -3.82 -12.95
C ASP A 256 27.40 -2.66 -11.99
N MET A 257 27.20 -2.94 -10.70
CA MET A 257 27.05 -1.90 -9.67
C MET A 257 28.34 -1.07 -9.56
N PRO A 258 28.29 0.28 -9.59
CA PRO A 258 29.48 1.11 -9.40
C PRO A 258 30.23 0.81 -8.10
N LEU A 259 31.57 0.84 -8.10
CA LEU A 259 32.39 0.45 -6.94
C LEU A 259 32.14 1.29 -5.68
N ASP A 260 31.90 2.59 -5.86
CA ASP A 260 31.55 3.47 -4.75
C ASP A 260 30.20 3.08 -4.14
N LEU A 261 29.25 2.65 -4.99
CA LEU A 261 27.96 2.16 -4.55
C LEU A 261 28.08 0.80 -3.84
N GLN A 262 28.91 -0.11 -4.35
CA GLN A 262 29.21 -1.38 -3.68
C GLN A 262 29.73 -1.18 -2.26
N THR A 263 30.59 -0.17 -2.07
CA THR A 263 31.15 0.18 -0.75
C THR A 263 30.05 0.61 0.23
N ARG A 264 29.12 1.45 -0.23
CA ARG A 264 27.99 1.90 0.60
C ARG A 264 27.00 0.78 0.86
N PHE A 265 26.72 -0.05 -0.14
CA PHE A 265 25.83 -1.18 -0.01
C PHE A 265 26.37 -2.22 0.98
N LEU A 266 27.68 -2.48 0.98
CA LEU A 266 28.33 -3.32 1.99
C LEU A 266 28.07 -2.80 3.41
N ARG A 267 28.15 -1.49 3.64
CA ARG A 267 27.82 -0.89 4.95
C ARG A 267 26.38 -1.15 5.34
N VAL A 268 25.42 -1.06 4.41
CA VAL A 268 24.02 -1.40 4.68
C VAL A 268 23.87 -2.86 5.12
N LEU A 269 24.57 -3.79 4.47
CA LEU A 269 24.55 -5.21 4.85
C LEU A 269 25.20 -5.50 6.21
N GLN A 270 26.11 -4.63 6.66
CA GLN A 270 26.82 -4.77 7.93
C GLN A 270 26.08 -4.08 9.09
N GLU A 271 25.72 -2.82 8.91
CA GLU A 271 25.13 -1.94 9.92
C GLU A 271 23.61 -2.07 10.01
N ARG A 272 22.96 -2.65 8.98
CA ARG A 272 21.48 -2.74 8.86
C ARG A 272 20.81 -1.37 8.92
N GLU A 273 21.49 -0.35 8.41
CA GLU A 273 21.04 1.02 8.36
C GLU A 273 21.52 1.70 7.07
N TYR A 274 20.80 2.73 6.62
CA TYR A 274 21.15 3.52 5.44
C TYR A 274 20.59 4.95 5.54
N ARG A 275 21.01 5.81 4.62
CA ARG A 275 20.52 7.20 4.51
C ARG A 275 20.10 7.49 3.06
N PRO A 276 18.90 8.04 2.83
CA PRO A 276 18.54 8.59 1.53
C PRO A 276 19.46 9.74 1.14
N LEU A 277 19.64 9.95 -0.17
CA LEU A 277 20.43 11.07 -0.68
C LEU A 277 19.78 12.39 -0.26
N GLY A 278 20.61 13.35 0.16
CA GLY A 278 20.16 14.64 0.68
C GLY A 278 19.57 14.60 2.09
N SER A 279 19.52 13.43 2.74
CA SER A 279 19.00 13.28 4.10
C SER A 279 20.10 12.96 5.11
N THR A 280 20.00 13.54 6.30
CA THR A 280 20.83 13.17 7.47
C THR A 280 20.18 12.10 8.34
N ARG A 281 18.92 11.75 8.07
CA ARG A 281 18.15 10.77 8.84
C ARG A 281 18.60 9.36 8.48
N VAL A 282 18.97 8.59 9.50
CA VAL A 282 19.25 7.17 9.40
C VAL A 282 17.94 6.38 9.40
N LEU A 283 17.83 5.41 8.49
CA LEU A 283 16.72 4.47 8.34
C LEU A 283 17.23 3.04 8.54
N LYS A 284 16.38 2.17 9.09
CA LYS A 284 16.70 0.75 9.25
C LYS A 284 16.54 -0.01 7.93
N ALA A 285 17.47 -0.92 7.67
CA ALA A 285 17.47 -1.82 6.53
C ALA A 285 17.18 -3.26 6.99
N ASP A 286 15.90 -3.65 6.94
CA ASP A 286 15.48 -5.03 7.16
C ASP A 286 15.07 -5.67 5.83
N PHE A 287 16.01 -6.37 5.19
CA PHE A 287 15.74 -7.16 4.00
C PHE A 287 16.73 -8.33 3.91
N ARG A 288 16.33 -9.38 3.19
CA ARG A 288 17.24 -10.43 2.72
C ARG A 288 17.74 -10.06 1.32
N VAL A 289 19.03 -10.27 1.03
CA VAL A 289 19.56 -10.00 -0.32
C VAL A 289 19.73 -11.28 -1.13
N ILE A 290 19.39 -11.21 -2.41
CA ILE A 290 19.76 -12.20 -3.43
C ILE A 290 20.46 -11.44 -4.55
N GLY A 291 21.74 -11.70 -4.77
CA GLY A 291 22.49 -11.13 -5.89
C GLY A 291 22.52 -12.10 -7.07
N ALA A 292 22.56 -11.58 -8.29
CA ALA A 292 22.81 -12.35 -9.50
C ALA A 292 23.88 -11.68 -10.37
N THR A 293 24.68 -12.47 -11.10
CA THR A 293 25.64 -11.96 -12.08
C THR A 293 25.82 -12.95 -13.22
N ASN A 294 25.88 -12.46 -14.45
CA ASN A 294 26.33 -13.22 -15.60
C ASN A 294 27.84 -13.20 -15.79
N TYR A 295 28.51 -12.21 -15.17
CA TYR A 295 29.95 -12.05 -15.29
C TYR A 295 30.68 -13.07 -14.40
N PRO A 296 31.70 -13.78 -14.92
CA PRO A 296 32.47 -14.73 -14.13
C PRO A 296 33.07 -14.08 -12.89
N VAL A 297 32.73 -14.58 -11.71
CA VAL A 297 33.13 -14.00 -10.42
C VAL A 297 34.64 -13.86 -10.30
N THR A 298 35.40 -14.87 -10.73
CA THR A 298 36.88 -14.85 -10.68
C THR A 298 37.47 -13.69 -11.49
N ARG A 299 36.88 -13.38 -12.65
CA ARG A 299 37.27 -12.21 -13.46
C ARG A 299 36.77 -10.91 -12.84
N ALA A 300 35.54 -10.89 -12.32
CA ALA A 300 34.98 -9.70 -11.66
C ALA A 300 35.87 -9.21 -10.51
N LEU A 301 36.41 -10.14 -9.72
CA LEU A 301 37.33 -9.84 -8.62
C LEU A 301 38.70 -9.40 -9.14
N ALA A 302 39.26 -10.08 -10.13
CA ALA A 302 40.58 -9.75 -10.69
C ALA A 302 40.62 -8.38 -11.38
N GLU A 303 39.52 -7.98 -12.02
CA GLU A 303 39.37 -6.71 -12.74
C GLU A 303 38.88 -5.57 -11.85
N ASN A 304 38.70 -5.79 -10.54
CA ASN A 304 38.07 -4.84 -9.62
C ASN A 304 36.70 -4.36 -10.10
N ARG A 305 35.91 -5.21 -10.78
CA ARG A 305 34.51 -4.94 -11.09
C ARG A 305 33.58 -5.25 -9.92
N LEU A 306 33.95 -6.25 -9.12
CA LEU A 306 33.26 -6.59 -7.88
C LEU A 306 34.28 -6.55 -6.74
N ARG A 307 33.97 -5.81 -5.67
CA ARG A 307 34.84 -5.79 -4.49
C ARG A 307 34.80 -7.14 -3.76
N ALA A 308 35.97 -7.61 -3.35
CA ALA A 308 36.11 -8.89 -2.65
C ALA A 308 35.32 -8.93 -1.33
N ASP A 309 35.33 -7.83 -0.56
CA ASP A 309 34.60 -7.72 0.71
C ASP A 309 33.07 -7.82 0.53
N LEU A 310 32.52 -7.14 -0.49
CA LEU A 310 31.11 -7.27 -0.85
C LEU A 310 30.80 -8.69 -1.34
N PHE A 311 31.65 -9.27 -2.20
CA PHE A 311 31.49 -10.63 -2.67
C PHE A 311 31.37 -11.63 -1.52
N TYR A 312 32.30 -11.63 -0.56
CA TYR A 312 32.25 -12.56 0.57
C TYR A 312 31.06 -12.29 1.51
N ARG A 313 30.56 -11.06 1.58
CA ARG A 313 29.35 -10.75 2.35
C ARG A 313 28.06 -11.24 1.67
N LEU A 314 28.02 -11.23 0.34
CA LEU A 314 26.89 -11.73 -0.46
C LEU A 314 26.93 -13.25 -0.59
N ASN A 315 28.12 -13.81 -0.78
CA ASN A 315 28.33 -15.22 -1.09
C ASN A 315 28.33 -16.11 0.16
N THR A 316 27.27 -16.03 0.95
CA THR A 316 27.04 -17.02 2.02
C THR A 316 26.60 -18.35 1.40
N PHE A 317 25.77 -18.29 0.36
CA PHE A 317 25.35 -19.43 -0.43
C PHE A 317 25.45 -19.09 -1.92
N GLN A 318 26.13 -19.95 -2.68
CA GLN A 318 26.28 -19.79 -4.13
C GLN A 318 25.41 -20.81 -4.86
N ILE A 319 24.71 -20.36 -5.90
CA ILE A 319 24.04 -21.23 -6.87
C ILE A 319 24.62 -20.93 -8.24
N GLU A 320 25.24 -21.93 -8.86
CA GLU A 320 25.71 -21.85 -10.24
C GLU A 320 24.68 -22.51 -11.15
N VAL A 321 24.09 -21.70 -12.03
CA VAL A 321 23.05 -22.13 -12.96
C VAL A 321 23.72 -22.59 -14.25
N PRO A 322 23.62 -23.88 -14.59
CA PRO A 322 24.23 -24.39 -15.80
C PRO A 322 23.56 -23.79 -17.05
N PRO A 323 24.29 -23.62 -18.16
CA PRO A 323 23.69 -23.28 -19.44
C PRO A 323 22.83 -24.47 -19.95
N LEU A 324 21.93 -24.20 -20.91
CA LEU A 324 21.02 -25.23 -21.44
C LEU A 324 21.71 -26.29 -22.34
N ARG A 325 22.95 -26.04 -22.76
CA ARG A 325 23.72 -26.86 -23.70
C ARG A 325 24.37 -28.07 -23.05
#